data_AF-A0A1Y4A8E8-F1
#
_entry.id   AF-A0A1Y4A8E8-F1
#
_cell.length_a   1.000
_cell.length_b   1.000
_cell.length_c   1.000
_cell.angle_alpha   90.00
_cell.angle_beta   90.00
_cell.angle_gamma   90.00
#
_symmetry.space_group_name_H-M   'P 1'
#
loop_
_entity.id
_entity.type
_entity.pdbx_description
1 polymer ?
#
loop_
_entity_poly.entity_id
_entity_poly.type
_entity_poly.pdbx_seq_one_letter_code
_entity_poly.pdbx_strand_id
1 'polypeptide(L)'
;MKYFSTQRPLTPGAFPNHLHHPVNLVNFDQKVFREEIGREAWGYVEYAEPLDPDTVRNYELTPAPIKTKTLHFHGIDQWGRETYEDEDGKLWKYSEPGDQPRLCHDILYTSTGNDLFGEPCWPMNADYDYKIEEI
;
A
#
# COMPACT_ATOMS: atom_id res chain seq x y z
N MET A 1 10.93 7.03 9.00
CA MET A 1 9.85 6.57 8.11
C MET A 1 10.42 6.35 6.72
N LYS A 2 10.22 5.17 6.12
CA LYS A 2 10.74 4.82 4.80
C LYS A 2 9.64 4.98 3.76
N TYR A 3 9.98 5.55 2.61
CA TYR A 3 9.07 5.74 1.48
C TYR A 3 9.73 5.25 0.20
N PHE A 4 8.96 4.57 -0.63
CA PHE A 4 9.40 3.98 -1.88
C PHE A 4 8.85 4.74 -3.07
N SER A 5 9.64 4.84 -4.14
CA SER A 5 9.15 5.39 -5.42
C SER A 5 8.87 4.26 -6.39
N THR A 6 7.59 4.03 -6.70
CA THR A 6 7.13 2.92 -7.56
C THR A 6 6.92 3.35 -9.02
N GLN A 7 6.56 4.62 -9.23
CA GLN A 7 6.24 5.17 -10.54
C GLN A 7 7.48 5.62 -11.33
N ARG A 8 8.42 6.32 -10.68
CA ARG A 8 9.56 6.98 -11.33
C ARG A 8 10.85 6.84 -10.52
N PRO A 9 12.04 7.02 -11.13
CA PRO A 9 13.30 7.06 -10.40
C PRO A 9 13.40 8.23 -9.43
N LEU A 10 14.19 8.07 -8.36
CA LEU A 10 14.48 9.14 -7.39
C LEU A 10 15.52 10.13 -7.95
N THR A 11 15.13 10.89 -8.96
CA THR A 11 15.93 12.00 -9.48
C THR A 11 15.88 13.22 -8.53
N PRO A 12 16.87 14.12 -8.56
CA PRO A 12 16.77 15.39 -7.83
C PRO A 12 15.46 16.13 -8.18
N GLY A 13 14.63 16.39 -7.17
CA GLY A 13 13.29 16.97 -7.33
C GLY A 13 12.13 15.96 -7.41
N ALA A 14 12.40 14.65 -7.42
CA ALA A 14 11.39 13.60 -7.32
C ALA A 14 11.08 13.19 -5.86
N PHE A 15 11.71 13.85 -4.90
CA PHE A 15 11.48 13.65 -3.47
C PHE A 15 11.52 14.99 -2.73
N PRO A 16 10.76 15.13 -1.64
CA PRO A 16 10.77 16.36 -0.85
C PRO A 16 12.14 16.53 -0.17
N ASN A 17 12.84 17.61 -0.51
CA ASN A 17 14.14 17.97 0.07
C ASN A 17 14.15 19.39 0.68
N HIS A 18 13.02 20.11 0.59
CA HIS A 18 12.93 21.52 0.99
C HIS A 18 12.41 21.68 2.42
N LEU A 19 11.46 20.84 2.83
CA LEU A 19 10.85 20.84 4.16
C LEU A 19 11.39 19.74 5.07
N HIS A 20 11.74 18.59 4.49
CA HIS A 20 12.29 17.46 5.22
C HIS A 20 13.60 17.04 4.55
N HIS A 21 14.65 16.86 5.34
CA HIS A 21 15.90 16.33 4.85
C HIS A 21 15.86 14.80 4.90
N PRO A 22 16.12 14.10 3.78
CA PRO A 22 16.20 12.65 3.80
C PRO A 22 17.41 12.22 4.64
N VAL A 23 17.17 11.33 5.59
CA VAL A 23 18.19 10.68 6.41
C VAL A 23 18.97 9.67 5.57
N ASN A 24 18.26 8.98 4.67
CA ASN A 24 18.84 8.01 3.77
C ASN A 24 18.11 8.10 2.42
N LEU A 25 18.85 7.95 1.32
CA LEU A 25 18.27 7.92 -0.01
C LEU A 25 19.04 6.92 -0.84
N VAL A 26 18.31 5.95 -1.37
CA VAL A 26 18.86 4.90 -2.23
C VAL A 26 18.06 4.86 -3.52
N ASN A 27 18.73 5.17 -4.63
CA ASN A 27 18.19 5.01 -5.96
C ASN A 27 18.77 3.73 -6.56
N PHE A 28 17.92 2.87 -7.10
CA PHE A 28 18.30 1.66 -7.81
C PHE A 28 18.46 1.97 -9.30
N ASP A 29 19.41 1.32 -9.97
CA ASP A 29 19.60 1.46 -11.41
C ASP A 29 18.42 0.89 -12.23
N GLN A 30 17.67 -0.04 -11.62
CA GLN A 30 16.48 -0.68 -12.17
C GLN A 30 15.41 -0.84 -11.09
N LYS A 31 14.16 -1.08 -11.49
CA LYS A 31 13.09 -1.46 -10.56
C LYS A 31 13.48 -2.72 -9.79
N VAL A 32 13.48 -2.64 -8.47
CA VAL A 32 13.76 -3.77 -7.57
C VAL A 32 12.48 -4.10 -6.82
N PHE A 33 12.06 -5.36 -6.86
CA PHE A 33 10.96 -5.85 -6.03
C PHE A 33 11.33 -5.73 -4.55
N ARG A 34 10.49 -5.06 -3.79
CA ARG A 34 10.65 -4.87 -2.34
C ARG A 34 9.49 -5.53 -1.65
N GLU A 35 9.78 -6.63 -0.95
CA GLU A 35 8.81 -7.37 -0.15
C GLU A 35 8.10 -6.47 0.86
N GLU A 36 8.79 -5.45 1.39
CA GLU A 36 8.23 -4.46 2.34
C GLU A 36 7.00 -3.72 1.79
N ILE A 37 6.85 -3.60 0.46
CA ILE A 37 5.70 -2.91 -0.16
C ILE A 37 4.94 -3.80 -1.15
N GLY A 38 5.30 -5.10 -1.24
CA GLY A 38 4.76 -6.03 -2.23
C GLY A 38 4.93 -5.58 -3.69
N ARG A 39 5.81 -4.61 -3.98
CA ARG A 39 5.87 -3.91 -5.26
C ARG A 39 7.31 -3.63 -5.69
N GLU A 40 7.47 -3.40 -6.99
CA GLU A 40 8.72 -2.91 -7.53
C GLU A 40 8.88 -1.41 -7.30
N ALA A 41 10.04 -1.02 -6.77
CA ALA A 41 10.40 0.37 -6.57
C ALA A 41 11.71 0.70 -7.28
N TRP A 42 11.81 1.92 -7.78
CA TRP A 42 13.05 2.49 -8.29
C TRP A 42 14.02 2.90 -7.18
N GLY A 43 13.55 3.00 -5.95
CA GLY A 43 14.37 3.45 -4.84
C GLY A 43 13.54 3.65 -3.59
N TYR A 44 14.22 4.00 -2.51
CA TYR A 44 13.59 4.44 -1.28
C TYR A 44 14.29 5.66 -0.69
N VAL A 45 13.52 6.40 0.08
CA VAL A 45 13.95 7.56 0.85
C VAL A 45 13.45 7.41 2.27
N GLU A 46 14.33 7.63 3.23
CA GLU A 46 14.03 7.58 4.66
C GLU A 46 14.07 8.98 5.24
N TYR A 47 13.04 9.34 5.99
CA TYR A 47 12.98 10.60 6.74
C TYR A 47 12.96 10.31 8.23
N ALA A 48 13.50 11.24 9.03
CA ALA A 48 13.47 11.14 10.49
C ALA A 48 12.03 11.16 11.02
N GLU A 49 11.18 11.97 10.40
CA GLU A 49 9.77 12.14 10.73
C GLU A 49 8.87 11.73 9.54
N PRO A 50 7.62 11.33 9.78
CA PRO A 50 6.67 11.07 8.70
C PRO A 50 6.39 12.34 7.90
N LEU A 51 6.37 12.21 6.58
CA LEU A 51 5.94 13.25 5.65
C LEU A 51 4.43 13.45 5.72
N ASP A 52 3.97 14.67 5.45
CA ASP A 52 2.55 14.96 5.28
C ASP A 52 1.92 14.10 4.15
N PRO A 53 0.70 13.57 4.35
CA PRO A 53 0.01 12.75 3.34
C PRO A 53 -0.11 13.43 1.96
N ASP A 54 -0.33 14.74 1.94
CA ASP A 54 -0.37 15.53 0.70
C ASP A 54 0.99 15.53 -0.01
N THR A 55 2.08 15.65 0.74
CA THR A 55 3.44 15.57 0.20
C THR A 55 3.70 14.18 -0.37
N VAL A 56 3.38 13.13 0.39
CA VAL A 56 3.52 11.74 -0.07
C VAL A 56 2.77 11.51 -1.38
N ARG A 57 1.53 11.99 -1.48
CA ARG A 57 0.71 11.90 -2.69
C ARG A 57 1.26 12.71 -3.86
N ASN A 58 1.69 13.95 -3.62
CA ASN A 58 2.24 14.83 -4.66
C ASN A 58 3.53 14.28 -5.28
N TYR A 59 4.34 13.59 -4.48
CA TYR A 59 5.55 12.92 -4.94
C TYR A 59 5.32 11.44 -5.33
N GLU A 60 4.08 10.96 -5.31
CA GLU A 60 3.69 9.57 -5.62
C GLU A 60 4.52 8.53 -4.84
N LEU A 61 4.86 8.86 -3.61
CA LEU A 61 5.64 8.01 -2.73
C LEU A 61 4.72 7.00 -2.05
N THR A 62 5.22 5.77 -1.90
CA THR A 62 4.54 4.69 -1.19
C THR A 62 5.23 4.50 0.15
N PRO A 63 4.62 4.86 1.30
CA PRO A 63 5.25 4.59 2.60
C PRO A 63 5.44 3.09 2.80
N ALA A 64 6.52 2.74 3.48
CA ALA A 64 6.68 1.39 4.00
C ALA A 64 5.63 1.17 5.09
N PRO A 65 4.90 0.06 5.05
CA PRO A 65 3.92 -0.26 6.06
C PRO A 65 4.61 -0.44 7.42
N ILE A 66 4.01 0.14 8.45
CA ILE A 66 4.48 0.07 9.84
C ILE A 66 3.89 -1.18 10.52
N LYS A 67 2.72 -1.64 10.06
CA LYS A 67 1.99 -2.78 10.63
C LYS A 67 1.46 -3.67 9.52
N THR A 68 1.40 -4.97 9.75
CA THR A 68 0.81 -5.93 8.80
C THR A 68 -0.46 -6.51 9.42
N LYS A 69 -1.57 -6.52 8.67
CA LYS A 69 -2.84 -7.17 9.07
C LYS A 69 -2.93 -8.57 8.47
N THR A 70 -3.40 -9.54 9.25
CA THR A 70 -3.78 -10.85 8.72
C THR A 70 -5.20 -10.75 8.17
N LEU A 71 -5.38 -11.14 6.92
CA LEU A 71 -6.67 -11.20 6.25
C LEU A 71 -7.01 -12.64 5.91
N HIS A 72 -8.25 -13.02 6.17
CA HIS A 72 -8.80 -14.33 5.84
C HIS A 72 -9.83 -14.17 4.73
N PHE A 73 -9.84 -15.11 3.79
CA PHE A 73 -10.86 -15.14 2.76
C PHE A 73 -12.24 -15.34 3.41
N HIS A 74 -13.13 -14.35 3.25
CA HIS A 74 -14.47 -14.37 3.81
C HIS A 74 -15.50 -14.88 2.77
N GLY A 75 -15.34 -14.50 1.51
CA GLY A 75 -16.24 -14.93 0.45
C GLY A 75 -16.10 -14.12 -0.84
N ILE A 76 -17.02 -14.36 -1.77
CA ILE A 76 -17.11 -13.64 -3.05
C ILE A 76 -18.38 -12.79 -3.03
N ASP A 77 -18.28 -11.53 -3.43
CA ASP A 77 -19.44 -10.64 -3.57
C ASP A 77 -20.31 -10.99 -4.80
N GLN A 78 -21.46 -10.33 -4.94
CA GLN A 78 -22.38 -10.54 -6.07
C GLN A 78 -21.79 -10.18 -7.45
N TRP A 79 -20.66 -9.48 -7.49
CA TRP A 79 -19.94 -9.10 -8.70
C TRP A 79 -18.74 -10.01 -8.97
N GLY A 80 -18.54 -11.07 -8.19
CA GLY A 80 -17.42 -12.00 -8.37
C GLY A 80 -16.11 -11.54 -7.75
N ARG A 81 -16.11 -10.51 -6.88
CA ARG A 81 -14.90 -10.00 -6.21
C ARG A 81 -14.67 -10.69 -4.88
N GLU A 82 -13.42 -11.09 -4.65
CA GLU A 82 -12.99 -11.67 -3.37
C GLU A 82 -13.07 -10.61 -2.25
N THR A 83 -13.64 -11.01 -1.12
CA THR A 83 -13.74 -10.22 0.11
C THR A 83 -12.95 -10.92 1.20
N TYR A 84 -12.19 -10.14 1.96
CA TYR A 84 -11.36 -10.63 3.05
C TYR A 84 -11.78 -9.99 4.36
N GLU A 85 -11.69 -10.74 5.44
CA GLU A 85 -11.96 -10.28 6.80
C GLU A 85 -10.66 -10.19 7.58
N ASP A 86 -10.45 -9.09 8.31
CA ASP A 86 -9.32 -8.94 9.21
C ASP A 86 -9.60 -9.47 10.63
N GLU A 87 -8.57 -9.51 11.47
CA GLU A 87 -8.68 -9.91 12.88
C GLU A 87 -9.66 -9.05 13.71
N ASP A 88 -9.98 -7.85 13.25
CA ASP A 88 -10.95 -6.93 13.88
C ASP A 88 -12.39 -7.18 13.36
N GLY A 89 -12.59 -8.15 12.46
CA GLY A 89 -13.88 -8.47 11.83
C GLY A 89 -14.27 -7.50 10.71
N LYS A 90 -13.32 -6.72 10.19
CA LYS A 90 -13.55 -5.74 9.13
C LYS A 90 -13.37 -6.36 7.75
N LEU A 91 -14.31 -6.07 6.86
CA LEU A 91 -14.31 -6.54 5.49
C LEU A 91 -13.56 -5.59 4.56
N TRP A 92 -12.67 -6.19 3.77
CA TRP A 92 -11.79 -5.56 2.82
C TRP A 92 -12.01 -6.16 1.42
N LYS A 93 -11.99 -5.33 0.39
CA LYS A 93 -12.24 -5.73 -1.00
C LYS A 93 -11.30 -5.02 -1.95
N TYR A 94 -10.96 -5.67 -3.06
CA TYR A 94 -10.31 -4.99 -4.18
C TYR A 94 -11.33 -4.19 -4.99
N SER A 95 -10.98 -2.95 -5.37
CA SER A 95 -11.74 -2.20 -6.36
C SER A 95 -11.49 -2.73 -7.78
N GLU A 96 -10.21 -2.92 -8.10
CA GLU A 96 -9.70 -3.42 -9.39
C GLU A 96 -8.48 -4.31 -9.10
N PRO A 97 -8.66 -5.61 -8.83
CA PRO A 97 -7.52 -6.50 -8.62
C PRO A 97 -6.71 -6.63 -9.91
N GLY A 98 -5.40 -6.45 -9.84
CA GLY A 98 -4.50 -6.78 -10.96
C GLY A 98 -4.43 -8.29 -11.23
N ASP A 99 -3.49 -8.74 -12.07
CA ASP A 99 -3.33 -10.17 -12.40
C ASP A 99 -2.94 -11.04 -11.19
N GLN A 100 -2.33 -10.46 -10.14
CA GLN A 100 -1.86 -11.17 -8.94
C GLN A 100 -2.04 -10.33 -7.66
N PRO A 101 -3.27 -10.00 -7.25
CA PRO A 101 -3.52 -9.04 -6.18
C PRO A 101 -3.03 -9.55 -4.81
N ARG A 102 -2.99 -10.87 -4.64
CA ARG A 102 -2.46 -11.56 -3.44
C ARG A 102 -0.93 -11.49 -3.30
N LEU A 103 -0.21 -11.22 -4.40
CA LEU A 103 1.25 -11.10 -4.44
C LEU A 103 1.71 -9.64 -4.52
N CYS A 104 0.93 -8.77 -5.17
CA CYS A 104 1.29 -7.38 -5.44
C CYS A 104 0.85 -6.39 -4.35
N HIS A 105 0.19 -6.88 -3.29
CA HIS A 105 -0.44 -6.08 -2.23
C HIS A 105 -1.18 -4.87 -2.84
N ASP A 106 -2.13 -5.14 -3.74
CA ASP A 106 -2.98 -4.10 -4.32
C ASP A 106 -3.78 -3.38 -3.24
N ILE A 107 -4.23 -2.14 -3.50
CA ILE A 107 -4.92 -1.35 -2.48
C ILE A 107 -6.27 -2.02 -2.18
N LEU A 108 -6.44 -2.45 -0.93
CA LEU A 108 -7.72 -2.92 -0.41
C LEU A 108 -8.56 -1.74 0.06
N TYR A 109 -9.87 -1.90 -0.03
CA TYR A 109 -10.85 -0.90 0.37
C TYR A 109 -11.82 -1.50 1.38
N THR A 110 -12.19 -0.73 2.39
CA THR A 110 -13.18 -1.14 3.37
C THR A 110 -14.55 -1.27 2.72
N SER A 111 -15.34 -2.25 3.15
CA SER A 111 -16.72 -2.37 2.70
C SER A 111 -17.65 -1.42 3.47
N THR A 112 -18.52 -0.70 2.76
CA THR A 112 -19.51 0.20 3.39
C THR A 112 -20.44 -0.60 4.30
N GLY A 113 -20.59 -0.16 5.56
CA GLY A 113 -21.40 -0.85 6.56
C GLY A 113 -20.82 -2.18 7.04
N ASN A 114 -19.58 -2.50 6.67
CA ASN A 114 -18.96 -3.81 6.92
C ASN A 114 -19.79 -4.98 6.34
N ASP A 115 -20.52 -4.73 5.26
CA ASP A 115 -21.39 -5.72 4.61
C ASP A 115 -20.65 -6.41 3.46
N LEU A 116 -20.86 -7.72 3.28
CA LEU A 116 -20.33 -8.48 2.15
C LEU A 116 -20.79 -7.92 0.82
N PHE A 117 -21.93 -7.23 0.75
CA PHE A 117 -22.42 -6.59 -0.48
C PHE A 117 -22.16 -5.08 -0.53
N GLY A 118 -21.60 -4.51 0.53
CA GLY A 118 -21.29 -3.10 0.63
C GLY A 118 -20.30 -2.63 -0.44
N GLU A 119 -20.48 -1.40 -0.92
CA GLU A 119 -19.56 -0.79 -1.89
C GLU A 119 -18.20 -0.51 -1.23
N PRO A 120 -17.08 -0.64 -1.96
CA PRO A 120 -15.77 -0.22 -1.47
C PRO A 120 -15.77 1.30 -1.19
N CYS A 121 -15.42 1.71 0.03
CA CYS A 121 -15.45 3.13 0.42
C CYS A 121 -14.06 3.72 0.69
N TRP A 122 -13.36 3.25 1.72
CA TRP A 122 -12.09 3.86 2.16
C TRP A 122 -10.91 2.94 1.86
N PRO A 123 -9.84 3.43 1.20
CA PRO A 123 -8.64 2.64 0.99
C PRO A 123 -7.99 2.30 2.34
N MET A 124 -7.34 1.14 2.39
CA MET A 124 -6.48 0.75 3.49
C MET A 124 -5.40 1.81 3.66
N ASN A 125 -5.21 2.26 4.90
CA ASN A 125 -4.18 3.25 5.18
C ASN A 125 -2.82 2.65 4.82
N ALA A 126 -1.99 3.41 4.11
CA ALA A 126 -0.67 3.01 3.65
C ALA A 126 0.31 2.69 4.80
N ASP A 127 -0.03 3.04 6.04
CA ASP A 127 0.66 2.56 7.23
C ASP A 127 0.48 1.05 7.49
N TYR A 128 -0.53 0.41 6.89
CA TYR A 128 -0.84 -0.99 7.05
C TYR A 128 -0.58 -1.78 5.76
N ASP A 129 0.21 -2.84 5.86
CA ASP A 129 0.24 -3.92 4.89
C ASP A 129 -0.76 -5.00 5.26
N TYR A 130 -0.95 -5.98 4.38
CA TYR A 130 -1.71 -7.17 4.71
C TYR A 130 -1.07 -8.44 4.17
N LYS A 131 -1.35 -9.55 4.84
CA LYS A 131 -1.09 -10.91 4.34
C LYS A 131 -2.41 -11.66 4.25
N ILE A 132 -2.63 -12.36 3.16
CA ILE A 132 -3.83 -13.21 3.01
C ILE A 132 -3.45 -14.63 3.42
N GLU A 133 -4.10 -15.15 4.46
CA GLU A 133 -3.96 -16.54 4.89
C GLU A 133 -5.17 -17.36 4.37
N GLU A 134 -4.90 -18.37 3.55
CA GLU A 134 -5.90 -19.38 3.18
C GLU A 134 -6.04 -20.38 4.34
N ILE A 135 -7.28 -20.60 4.79
CA ILE A 135 -7.64 -21.58 5.84
C ILE A 135 -7.76 -22.98 5.22
#